data_AF-K6WDD5-F1
#
_entry.id   AF-K6WDD5-F1
#
_cell.length_a   1.000
_cell.length_b   1.000
_cell.length_c   1.000
_cell.angle_alpha   90.00
_cell.angle_beta   90.00
_cell.angle_gamma   90.00
#
_symmetry.space_group_name_H-M   'P 1'
#
loop_
_entity.id
_entity.type
_entity.pdbx_description
1 polymer ?
#
loop_
_entity_poly.entity_id
_entity_poly.type
_entity_poly.pdbx_seq_one_letter_code
_entity_poly.pdbx_strand_id
1 'polypeptide(L)' 'FDRIVGRGLDYWADPFHRQPGSINTNDGGRGLYWNDPDGHSLEIITRPYGSGV' A
#
# COMPACT_ATOMS: atom_id res chain seq x y z
N PHE A 1 -5.31 -2.75 -7.67
CA PHE A 1 -5.73 -2.69 -6.25
C PHE A 1 -7.23 -2.35 -6.18
N ASP A 2 -7.98 -2.75 -7.20
CA ASP A 2 -9.33 -2.23 -7.47
C ASP A 2 -10.34 -2.74 -6.46
N ARG A 3 -10.05 -3.85 -5.78
CA ARG A 3 -10.87 -4.36 -4.66
C ARG A 3 -10.80 -3.46 -3.43
N ILE A 4 -9.67 -2.82 -3.16
CA ILE A 4 -9.50 -1.91 -2.01
C ILE A 4 -10.31 -0.64 -2.28
N VAL A 5 -10.11 -0.04 -3.46
CA VAL A 5 -10.85 1.15 -3.92
C VAL A 5 -12.34 0.86 -4.06
N GLY A 6 -12.71 -0.27 -4.69
CA GLY A 6 -14.11 -0.65 -4.90
C GLY A 6 -14.87 -0.98 -3.61
N ARG A 7 -14.16 -1.22 -2.51
CA ARG A 7 -14.75 -1.37 -1.16
C ARG A 7 -14.72 -0.07 -0.34
N GLY A 8 -14.16 1.01 -0.88
CA GLY A 8 -14.02 2.28 -0.16
C GLY A 8 -13.08 2.21 1.04
N LEU A 9 -12.10 1.29 1.01
CA LEU A 9 -11.10 1.18 2.08
C LEU A 9 -10.05 2.28 1.92
N ASP A 10 -9.70 2.92 3.04
CA ASP A 10 -8.57 3.84 3.09
C ASP A 10 -7.26 3.08 2.78
N TYR A 11 -6.38 3.74 2.04
CA TYR A 11 -5.07 3.21 1.69
C TYR A 11 -4.03 4.33 1.64
N TRP A 12 -2.77 3.96 1.82
CA TRP A 12 -1.65 4.89 1.96
C TRP A 12 -0.41 4.42 1.21
N ALA A 13 0.43 5.38 0.80
CA ALA A 13 1.72 5.09 0.19
C ALA A 13 2.78 4.67 1.22
N ASP A 14 2.58 5.02 2.49
CA ASP A 14 3.56 4.86 3.57
C ASP A 14 2.99 4.11 4.79
N PRO A 15 3.84 3.40 5.56
CA PRO A 15 3.40 2.60 6.71
C PRO A 15 2.90 3.43 7.90
N PHE A 16 3.09 4.75 7.88
CA PHE A 16 2.64 5.65 8.95
C PHE A 16 1.35 6.40 8.59
N HIS A 17 0.70 6.03 7.48
CA HIS A 17 -0.58 6.58 7.04
C HIS A 17 -0.57 8.10 6.82
N ARG A 18 0.55 8.66 6.35
CA ARG A 18 0.68 10.11 6.11
C ARG A 18 0.24 10.53 4.72
N GLN A 19 0.19 9.60 3.77
CA GLN A 19 -0.12 9.87 2.36
C GLN A 19 -1.37 9.09 1.92
N PRO A 20 -2.58 9.52 2.34
CA PRO A 20 -3.82 8.86 1.98
C PRO A 20 -4.10 8.94 0.48
N GLY A 21 -4.72 7.90 -0.08
CA GLY A 21 -5.13 7.85 -1.49
C GLY A 21 -3.97 7.76 -2.48
N SER A 22 -2.77 7.45 -2.00
CA SER A 22 -1.55 7.36 -2.82
C SER A 22 -0.92 5.97 -2.71
N ILE A 23 -0.08 5.63 -3.69
CA ILE A 23 0.73 4.39 -3.71
C ILE A 23 2.21 4.77 -3.76
N ASN A 24 3.09 3.95 -3.18
CA ASN A 24 4.52 4.10 -3.37
C ASN A 24 5.00 3.41 -4.66
N THR A 25 6.17 3.82 -5.13
CA THR A 25 6.88 3.26 -6.29
C THR A 25 8.25 2.70 -5.92
N ASN A 26 8.37 2.19 -4.68
CA ASN A 26 9.61 1.68 -4.12
C ASN A 26 10.19 0.56 -5.00
N ASP A 27 11.52 0.53 -5.12
CA ASP A 27 12.26 -0.47 -5.90
C ASP A 27 11.85 -0.55 -7.39
N GLY A 28 11.25 0.53 -7.92
CA GLY A 28 10.66 0.56 -9.26
C GLY A 28 9.39 -0.29 -9.39
N GLY A 29 8.84 -0.74 -8.27
CA GLY A 29 7.57 -1.45 -8.16
C GLY A 29 6.41 -0.51 -7.88
N ARG A 30 5.34 -1.08 -7.33
CA ARG A 30 4.20 -0.38 -6.76
C ARG A 30 3.88 -1.01 -5.42
N GLY A 31 3.51 -0.20 -4.44
CA GLY A 31 3.07 -0.70 -3.15
C GLY A 31 2.08 0.23 -2.47
N LEU A 32 1.28 -0.32 -1.56
CA LEU A 32 0.40 0.45 -0.70
C LEU A 32 0.13 -0.31 0.60
N TYR A 33 -0.39 0.44 1.58
CA TYR A 33 -0.84 -0.05 2.87
C TYR A 33 -2.34 0.17 3.02
N TRP A 34 -3.03 -0.73 3.73
CA TRP A 34 -4.41 -0.54 4.18
C TRP A 34 -4.62 -1.26 5.52
N ASN A 35 -5.69 -0.91 6.24
CA ASN A 35 -6.03 -1.61 7.47
C ASN A 35 -7.07 -2.70 7.21
N ASP A 36 -6.90 -3.85 7.87
CA ASP A 36 -7.98 -4.82 8.00
C ASP A 36 -9.00 -4.39 9.09
N PRO A 37 -10.13 -5.10 9.23
CA PRO A 37 -11.15 -4.76 10.23
C PRO A 37 -10.65 -4.77 11.69
N ASP A 38 -9.59 -5.51 11.99
CA ASP A 38 -9.00 -5.61 13.34
C ASP A 38 -7.93 -4.52 13.59
N GLY A 39 -7.64 -3.68 12.58
CA GLY A 39 -6.68 -2.59 12.66
C GLY A 39 -5.23 -3.01 12.35
N HIS A 40 -5.02 -4.20 11.81
CA HIS A 40 -3.72 -4.63 11.30
C HIS A 40 -3.39 -3.89 10.01
N SER A 41 -2.17 -3.34 9.93
CA SER A 41 -1.65 -2.75 8.70
C SER A 41 -1.18 -3.86 7.76
N LEU A 42 -1.91 -4.00 6.66
CA LEU A 42 -1.60 -4.93 5.59
C LEU A 42 -0.89 -4.18 4.46
N GLU A 43 0.05 -4.87 3.82
CA GLU A 43 0.87 -4.33 2.77
C GLU A 43 0.81 -5.23 1.52
N ILE A 44 0.79 -4.59 0.35
CA ILE A 44 1.04 -5.27 -0.92
C ILE A 44 2.14 -4.54 -1.68
N ILE A 45 3.10 -5.30 -2.21
CA ILE A 45 4.19 -4.80 -3.05
C ILE A 45 4.30 -5.65 -4.31
N THR A 46 4.62 -5.03 -5.45
CA THR A 46 4.83 -5.76 -6.72
C THR A 46 6.29 -6.13 -6.97
N ARG A 47 7.20 -5.67 -6.12
CA ARG A 47 8.62 -6.00 -6.14
C ARG A 47 9.13 -6.20 -4.72
N PRO A 48 9.99 -7.20 -4.46
CA PRO A 48 10.64 -7.33 -3.16
C PRO A 48 11.50 -6.11 -2.84
N TYR A 49 11.60 -5.79 -1.56
CA TYR A 49 12.50 -4.74 -1.10
C TYR A 49 13.96 -5.02 -1.47
N GLY A 50 14.66 -3.98 -1.93
CA GLY A 50 16.07 -4.08 -2.34
C GLY A 50 16.29 -4.78 -3.67
N SER A 51 15.22 -5.05 -4.44
CA SER A 51 15.32 -5.60 -5.81
C SER A 51 15.37 -4.52 -6.89
N GLY A 52 15.31 -3.25 -6.51
CA GLY A 52 15.49 -2.12 -7.42
C GLY A 52 16.92 -2.04 -7.98
N VAL A 53 17.03 -1.61 -9.24
CA VAL A 53 18.30 -1.26 -9.91
C VAL A 53 18.64 0.20 -9.73
#